data_AF-A0A1I5ILM4-F1
#
_entry.id   AF-A0A1I5ILM4-F1
#
_cell.length_a   1.000
_cell.length_b   1.000
_cell.length_c   1.000
_cell.angle_alpha   90.00
_cell.angle_beta   90.00
_cell.angle_gamma   90.00
#
_symmetry.space_group_name_H-M   'P 1'
#
loop_
_entity.id
_entity.type
_entity.pdbx_description
1 polymer ?
#
loop_
_entity_poly.entity_id
_entity_poly.type
_entity_poly.pdbx_seq_one_letter_code
_entity_poly.pdbx_strand_id
1 'polypeptide(L)'
;MYGFLIAVGVLLLLSIIWMVYRIQTLVSVVKGSDKKIATGSNKVNAILFVLFLLGTGILMFWYSIKEFDNYQLPVASEHGVITDQLFWITMAVTGVVFLITHVLLFIFPYKYQYKESRKATFYPDNNKLEIIWTVVPGVVLAGLVISGWMAWSDITAPAPEKAHVIEIMGYQFAWDVRYAGKDNVLGDYDYRLTSAQNSHGVDFSDKNSIDDFPSPVVVIPKGEPVLFKIRARDVLHSVFAPHMRLKMDAVPGMPTRFWFVPTKTTAEMREELGNPEFNYEIACTEICGRGHNGMRKVIEVVEPAAYQKWLSEQKSFIQNNPALAKGLESDVKELAEIQ
;
A
#
# COMPACT_ATOMS: atom_id res chain seq x y z
N MET A 1 -10.27 30.80 19.65
CA MET A 1 -10.59 32.24 19.60
C MET A 1 -10.09 32.90 18.32
N TYR A 2 -8.79 32.83 17.99
CA TYR A 2 -8.25 33.41 16.74
C TYR A 2 -8.84 32.83 15.44
N GLY A 3 -9.03 31.50 15.36
CA GLY A 3 -9.66 30.88 14.18
C GLY A 3 -11.09 31.34 13.91
N PHE A 4 -11.87 31.64 14.96
CA PHE A 4 -13.23 32.17 14.84
C PHE A 4 -13.21 33.62 14.32
N LEU A 5 -12.33 34.46 14.86
CA LEU A 5 -12.18 35.85 14.40
C LEU A 5 -11.69 35.93 12.94
N ILE A 6 -10.77 35.05 12.54
CA ILE A 6 -10.32 34.93 11.14
C ILE A 6 -11.47 34.50 10.25
N ALA A 7 -12.25 33.48 10.65
CA ALA A 7 -13.40 33.02 9.86
C ALA A 7 -14.46 34.12 9.67
N VAL A 8 -14.80 34.86 10.74
CA VAL A 8 -15.72 36.00 10.67
C VAL A 8 -15.17 37.11 9.78
N GLY A 9 -13.87 37.42 9.89
CA GLY A 9 -13.20 38.40 9.04
C GLY A 9 -13.25 38.03 7.55
N VAL A 10 -12.97 36.76 7.21
CA VAL A 10 -13.06 36.25 5.84
C VAL A 10 -14.51 36.32 5.32
N LEU A 11 -15.49 35.91 6.14
CA LEU A 11 -16.90 35.97 5.76
C LEU A 11 -17.39 37.40 5.51
N LEU A 12 -16.97 38.37 6.33
CA LEU A 12 -17.28 39.78 6.12
C LEU A 12 -16.61 40.32 4.86
N LEU A 13 -15.37 39.93 4.59
CA LEU A 13 -14.65 40.37 3.38
C LEU A 13 -15.33 39.82 2.11
N LEU A 14 -15.72 38.54 2.13
CA LEU A 14 -16.47 37.91 1.03
C LEU A 14 -17.85 38.55 0.85
N SER A 15 -18.56 38.87 1.94
CA SER A 15 -19.88 39.51 1.86
C SER A 15 -19.79 40.93 1.28
N ILE A 16 -18.76 41.71 1.65
CA ILE A 16 -18.48 43.03 1.09
C ILE A 16 -18.19 42.94 -0.40
N ILE A 17 -17.31 42.02 -0.82
CA ILE A 17 -16.97 41.81 -2.24
C ILE A 17 -18.23 41.45 -3.04
N TRP A 18 -19.07 40.56 -2.51
CA TRP A 18 -20.34 40.18 -3.13
C TRP A 18 -21.33 41.35 -3.22
N MET A 19 -21.44 42.16 -2.16
CA MET A 19 -22.30 43.34 -2.14
C MET A 19 -21.88 44.38 -3.18
N VAL A 20 -20.57 44.64 -3.29
CA VAL A 20 -20.01 45.55 -4.30
C VAL A 20 -20.32 45.04 -5.71
N TYR A 21 -20.11 43.74 -5.97
CA TYR A 21 -20.48 43.11 -7.24
C TYR A 21 -21.99 43.26 -7.55
N ARG A 22 -22.84 43.01 -6.55
CA ARG A 22 -24.30 43.12 -6.69
C ARG A 22 -24.76 44.55 -6.97
N ILE A 23 -24.18 45.53 -6.28
CA ILE A 23 -24.45 46.96 -6.51
C ILE A 23 -24.05 47.36 -7.92
N GLN A 24 -22.85 46.98 -8.38
CA GLN A 24 -22.40 47.26 -9.75
C GLN A 24 -23.34 46.65 -10.79
N THR A 25 -23.88 45.45 -10.53
CA THR A 25 -24.84 44.77 -11.41
C THR A 25 -26.16 45.54 -11.49
N LEU A 26 -26.74 45.88 -10.33
CA LEU A 26 -27.98 46.67 -10.25
C LEU A 26 -27.85 48.04 -10.92
N VAL A 27 -26.70 48.71 -10.73
CA VAL A 27 -26.42 50.00 -11.39
C VAL A 27 -26.31 49.85 -12.91
N SER A 28 -25.77 48.75 -13.44
CA SER A 28 -25.76 48.51 -14.89
C SER A 28 -27.16 48.27 -15.48
N VAL A 29 -28.05 47.66 -14.69
CA VAL A 29 -29.47 47.43 -15.05
C VAL A 29 -30.23 48.74 -15.13
N VAL A 30 -30.09 49.58 -14.11
CA VAL A 30 -30.74 50.90 -14.07
C VAL A 30 -30.25 51.80 -15.21
N LYS A 31 -29.00 51.66 -15.65
CA LYS A 31 -28.42 52.43 -16.76
C LYS A 31 -28.83 51.94 -18.16
N GLY A 32 -29.67 50.90 -18.29
CA GLY A 32 -30.10 50.35 -19.58
C GLY A 32 -28.96 49.70 -20.39
N SER A 33 -27.84 49.38 -19.74
CA SER A 33 -26.64 48.81 -20.36
C SER A 33 -26.66 47.27 -20.43
N ASP A 34 -27.85 46.67 -20.29
CA ASP A 34 -28.06 45.23 -20.06
C ASP A 34 -27.80 44.32 -21.25
N LYS A 35 -27.42 44.90 -22.39
CA LYS A 35 -26.74 44.14 -23.46
C LYS A 35 -25.29 43.85 -23.10
N LYS A 36 -25.00 43.46 -21.85
CA LYS A 36 -23.68 42.94 -21.49
C LYS A 36 -23.54 41.56 -22.10
N ILE A 37 -23.09 41.54 -23.35
CA ILE A 37 -22.34 40.40 -23.87
C ILE A 37 -21.16 40.23 -22.89
N ALA A 38 -21.22 39.20 -22.04
CA ALA A 38 -20.25 38.99 -20.97
C ALA A 38 -18.86 38.69 -21.56
N THR A 39 -18.09 39.72 -21.87
CA THR A 39 -16.79 39.61 -22.54
C THR A 39 -15.63 39.72 -21.54
N GLY A 40 -15.73 40.60 -20.55
CA GLY A 40 -14.66 40.85 -19.57
C GLY A 40 -14.43 39.68 -18.61
N SER A 41 -15.48 39.22 -17.92
CA SER A 41 -15.37 38.10 -16.97
C SER A 41 -14.92 36.80 -17.65
N ASN A 42 -15.41 36.53 -18.87
CA ASN A 42 -15.00 35.34 -19.64
C ASN A 42 -13.51 35.37 -20.02
N LYS A 43 -12.97 36.54 -20.40
CA LYS A 43 -11.53 36.71 -20.65
C LYS A 43 -10.70 36.50 -19.40
N VAL A 44 -11.13 37.06 -18.28
CA VAL A 44 -10.44 36.91 -16.98
C VAL A 44 -10.45 35.44 -16.56
N ASN A 45 -11.61 34.78 -16.56
CA ASN A 45 -11.73 33.37 -16.21
C ASN A 45 -10.87 32.49 -17.13
N ALA A 46 -10.92 32.72 -18.44
CA ALA A 46 -10.07 32.01 -19.40
C ALA A 46 -8.57 32.10 -19.06
N ILE A 47 -8.09 33.29 -18.69
CA ILE A 47 -6.70 33.49 -18.27
C ILE A 47 -6.44 32.78 -16.93
N LEU A 48 -7.34 32.92 -15.96
CA LEU A 48 -7.22 32.28 -14.65
C LEU A 48 -7.16 30.75 -14.75
N PHE A 49 -7.89 30.13 -15.68
CA PHE A 49 -7.81 28.69 -15.94
C PHE A 49 -6.41 28.28 -16.43
N VAL A 50 -5.81 29.04 -17.35
CA VAL A 50 -4.44 28.77 -17.81
C VAL A 50 -3.43 28.98 -16.68
N LEU A 51 -3.56 30.06 -15.92
CA LEU A 51 -2.70 30.33 -14.76
C LEU A 51 -2.85 29.26 -13.69
N PHE A 52 -4.06 28.75 -13.45
CA PHE A 52 -4.31 27.65 -12.54
C PHE A 52 -3.61 26.39 -13.02
N LEU A 53 -3.82 25.97 -14.28
CA LEU A 53 -3.15 24.81 -14.86
C LEU A 53 -1.63 24.88 -14.70
N LEU A 54 -1.03 26.02 -15.06
CA LEU A 54 0.42 26.20 -14.95
C LEU A 54 0.88 26.23 -13.49
N GLY A 55 0.18 26.99 -12.65
CA GLY A 55 0.52 27.14 -11.23
C GLY A 55 0.42 25.82 -10.46
N THR A 56 -0.70 25.12 -10.58
CA THR A 56 -0.88 23.82 -9.92
C THR A 56 -0.03 22.75 -10.57
N GLY A 57 0.13 22.77 -11.90
CA GLY A 57 1.01 21.83 -12.61
C GLY A 57 2.45 21.93 -12.09
N ILE A 58 3.02 23.14 -12.10
CA ILE A 58 4.38 23.39 -11.59
C ILE A 58 4.49 22.98 -10.11
N LEU A 59 3.51 23.37 -9.28
CA LEU A 59 3.52 23.03 -7.86
C LEU A 59 3.48 21.51 -7.62
N MET A 60 2.62 20.80 -8.33
CA MET A 60 2.50 19.34 -8.23
C MET A 60 3.78 18.65 -8.69
N PHE A 61 4.36 19.03 -9.84
CA PHE A 61 5.63 18.49 -10.30
C PHE A 61 6.77 18.76 -9.31
N TRP A 62 6.87 19.99 -8.82
CA TRP A 62 7.87 20.35 -7.82
C TRP A 62 7.71 19.52 -6.55
N TYR A 63 6.48 19.39 -6.03
CA TYR A 63 6.18 18.61 -4.85
C TYR A 63 6.51 17.13 -5.05
N SER A 64 6.11 16.54 -6.18
CA SER A 64 6.39 15.15 -6.51
C SER A 64 7.88 14.85 -6.63
N ILE A 65 8.68 15.78 -7.17
CA ILE A 65 10.15 15.64 -7.22
C ILE A 65 10.76 15.77 -5.83
N LYS A 66 10.31 16.78 -5.06
CA LYS A 66 10.87 17.07 -3.74
C LYS A 66 10.59 15.96 -2.73
N GLU A 67 9.40 15.40 -2.76
CA GLU A 67 8.93 14.40 -1.79
C GLU A 67 8.97 12.98 -2.36
N PHE A 68 9.65 12.76 -3.49
CA PHE A 68 9.68 11.47 -4.19
C PHE A 68 10.08 10.32 -3.25
N ASP A 69 11.16 10.50 -2.50
CA ASP A 69 11.72 9.50 -1.60
C ASP A 69 10.80 9.21 -0.39
N ASN A 70 9.89 10.14 -0.06
CA ASN A 70 8.93 9.94 1.04
C ASN A 70 7.76 9.03 0.65
N TYR A 71 7.43 8.95 -0.65
CA TYR A 71 6.36 8.08 -1.15
C TYR A 71 6.90 6.83 -1.84
N GLN A 72 8.15 6.85 -2.31
CA GLN A 72 8.79 5.73 -2.99
C GLN A 72 9.85 5.08 -2.09
N LEU A 73 9.39 4.13 -1.27
CA LEU A 73 10.27 3.34 -0.41
C LEU A 73 11.19 2.42 -1.24
N PRO A 74 12.46 2.23 -0.87
CA PRO A 74 13.35 1.34 -1.59
C PRO A 74 12.84 -0.10 -1.53
N VAL A 75 12.91 -0.79 -2.67
CA VAL A 75 12.47 -2.17 -2.80
C VAL A 75 13.54 -3.13 -2.30
N ALA A 76 13.11 -4.18 -1.60
CA ALA A 76 13.98 -5.20 -0.99
C ALA A 76 13.46 -6.63 -1.21
N SER A 77 12.66 -6.86 -2.25
CA SER A 77 12.22 -8.20 -2.67
C SER A 77 12.15 -8.33 -4.19
N GLU A 78 12.26 -9.55 -4.71
CA GLU A 78 12.12 -9.81 -6.15
C GLU A 78 10.70 -9.45 -6.65
N HIS A 79 9.69 -9.78 -5.86
CA HIS A 79 8.27 -9.53 -6.19
C HIS A 79 7.94 -8.04 -6.18
N GLY A 80 8.58 -7.29 -5.29
CA GLY A 80 8.43 -5.85 -5.20
C GLY A 80 8.94 -5.13 -6.44
N VAL A 81 10.00 -5.64 -7.10
CA VAL A 81 10.51 -5.04 -8.35
C VAL A 81 9.46 -5.13 -9.45
N ILE A 82 8.81 -6.28 -9.61
CA ILE A 82 7.73 -6.49 -10.59
C ILE A 82 6.55 -5.57 -10.29
N THR A 83 6.18 -5.47 -9.02
CA THR A 83 5.07 -4.62 -8.55
C THR A 83 5.35 -3.14 -8.84
N ASP A 84 6.55 -2.66 -8.53
CA ASP A 84 6.97 -1.28 -8.78
C ASP A 84 7.03 -0.98 -10.29
N GLN A 85 7.49 -1.92 -11.13
CA GLN A 85 7.47 -1.77 -12.57
C GLN A 85 6.04 -1.60 -13.11
N LEU A 86 5.10 -2.45 -12.69
CA LEU A 86 3.69 -2.33 -13.08
C LEU A 86 3.08 -1.02 -12.63
N PHE A 87 3.38 -0.60 -11.39
CA PHE A 87 2.93 0.67 -10.85
C PHE A 87 3.43 1.84 -11.70
N TRP A 88 4.74 1.90 -11.98
CA TRP A 88 5.34 3.02 -12.73
C TRP A 88 4.95 3.03 -14.21
N ILE A 89 4.78 1.87 -14.85
CA ILE A 89 4.23 1.78 -16.21
C ILE A 89 2.80 2.32 -16.23
N THR A 90 1.95 1.89 -15.30
CA THR A 90 0.56 2.35 -15.19
C THR A 90 0.49 3.84 -14.87
N MET A 91 1.35 4.32 -13.98
CA MET A 91 1.48 5.73 -13.61
C MET A 91 1.91 6.58 -14.82
N ALA A 92 2.87 6.12 -15.62
CA ALA A 92 3.30 6.83 -16.81
C ALA A 92 2.19 6.92 -17.86
N VAL A 93 1.52 5.81 -18.14
CA VAL A 93 0.41 5.76 -19.12
C VAL A 93 -0.75 6.66 -18.68
N THR A 94 -1.22 6.51 -17.44
CA THR A 94 -2.33 7.33 -16.93
C THR A 94 -1.92 8.78 -16.73
N GLY A 95 -0.69 9.05 -16.31
CA GLY A 95 -0.11 10.38 -16.16
C GLY A 95 -0.04 11.15 -17.47
N VAL A 96 0.39 10.53 -18.59
CA VAL A 96 0.39 11.17 -19.91
C VAL A 96 -1.03 11.55 -20.34
N VAL A 97 -1.99 10.62 -20.19
CA VAL A 97 -3.40 10.91 -20.51
C VAL A 97 -3.96 12.01 -19.61
N PHE A 98 -3.66 11.97 -18.32
CA PHE A 98 -4.03 13.01 -17.36
C PHE A 98 -3.51 14.39 -17.78
N LEU A 99 -2.23 14.50 -18.16
CA LEU A 99 -1.63 15.76 -18.60
C LEU A 99 -2.29 16.27 -19.88
N ILE A 100 -2.46 15.43 -20.90
CA ILE A 100 -3.09 15.81 -22.16
C ILE A 100 -4.52 16.29 -21.93
N THR A 101 -5.32 15.53 -21.19
CA THR A 101 -6.72 15.85 -20.92
C THR A 101 -6.87 17.14 -20.12
N HIS A 102 -6.00 17.38 -19.13
CA HIS A 102 -6.00 18.64 -18.36
C HIS A 102 -5.57 19.82 -19.21
N VAL A 103 -4.50 19.68 -20.01
CA VAL A 103 -4.09 20.74 -20.94
C VAL A 103 -5.24 21.10 -21.89
N LEU A 104 -5.90 20.12 -22.48
CA LEU A 104 -7.05 20.35 -23.36
C LEU A 104 -8.21 21.02 -22.61
N LEU A 105 -8.57 20.51 -21.43
CA LEU A 105 -9.68 21.02 -20.61
C LEU A 105 -9.48 22.49 -20.22
N PHE A 106 -8.28 22.86 -19.80
CA PHE A 106 -7.98 24.22 -19.31
C PHE A 106 -7.66 25.21 -20.44
N ILE A 107 -7.09 24.74 -21.57
CA ILE A 107 -6.89 25.59 -22.76
C ILE A 107 -8.20 25.82 -23.51
N PHE A 108 -9.16 24.89 -23.44
CA PHE A 108 -10.42 24.99 -24.20
C PHE A 108 -11.19 26.30 -23.91
N PRO A 109 -11.46 26.70 -22.64
CA PRO A 109 -12.05 28.00 -22.32
C PRO A 109 -11.23 29.17 -22.85
N TYR A 110 -9.90 29.09 -22.82
CA TYR A 110 -9.03 30.15 -23.33
C TYR A 110 -9.08 30.29 -24.85
N LYS A 111 -9.04 29.17 -25.58
CA LYS A 111 -9.07 29.14 -27.04
C LYS A 111 -10.45 29.53 -27.56
N TYR A 112 -11.51 29.03 -26.95
CA TYR A 112 -12.91 29.16 -27.41
C TYR A 112 -13.73 30.20 -26.63
N GLN A 113 -13.08 31.05 -25.83
CA GLN A 113 -13.72 32.20 -25.21
C GLN A 113 -14.52 33.04 -26.22
N TYR A 114 -15.62 33.63 -25.74
CA TYR A 114 -16.53 34.41 -26.55
C TYR A 114 -15.82 35.58 -27.25
N LYS A 115 -16.08 35.74 -28.55
CA LYS A 115 -15.71 36.90 -29.37
C LYS A 115 -16.87 37.21 -30.31
N GLU A 116 -17.26 38.49 -30.41
CA GLU A 116 -18.41 38.91 -31.24
C GLU A 116 -18.27 38.49 -32.71
N SER A 117 -17.06 38.52 -33.25
CA SER A 117 -16.76 38.12 -34.63
C SER A 117 -16.68 36.61 -34.85
N ARG A 118 -16.80 35.79 -33.80
CA ARG A 118 -16.63 34.33 -33.88
C ARG A 118 -17.96 33.63 -33.66
N LYS A 119 -18.42 32.91 -34.68
CA LYS A 119 -19.55 32.00 -34.58
C LYS A 119 -19.10 30.65 -34.00
N ALA A 120 -19.92 30.06 -33.15
CA ALA A 120 -19.69 28.71 -32.66
C ALA A 120 -19.84 27.73 -33.82
N THR A 121 -18.95 26.75 -33.88
CA THR A 121 -19.05 25.63 -34.82
C THR A 121 -19.94 24.54 -34.22
N PHE A 122 -20.84 23.97 -35.01
CA PHE A 122 -21.70 22.86 -34.60
C PHE A 122 -21.20 21.56 -35.25
N TYR A 123 -20.74 20.63 -34.41
CA TYR A 123 -20.35 19.28 -34.80
C TYR A 123 -21.05 18.31 -33.85
N PRO A 124 -22.14 17.65 -34.28
CA PRO A 124 -22.91 16.76 -33.40
C PRO A 124 -22.18 15.45 -33.10
N ASP A 125 -21.38 14.96 -34.05
CA ASP A 125 -20.64 13.70 -33.95
C ASP A 125 -19.33 13.76 -34.73
N ASN A 126 -18.46 12.80 -34.42
CA ASN A 126 -17.32 12.48 -35.27
C ASN A 126 -16.97 11.01 -35.07
N ASN A 127 -17.60 10.13 -35.86
CA ASN A 127 -17.39 8.69 -35.81
C ASN A 127 -15.90 8.28 -35.84
N LYS A 128 -15.04 8.99 -36.57
CA LYS A 128 -13.61 8.68 -36.61
C LYS A 128 -12.93 8.96 -35.27
N LEU A 129 -13.23 10.11 -34.66
CA LEU A 129 -12.70 10.47 -33.33
C LEU A 129 -13.24 9.53 -32.25
N GLU A 130 -14.52 9.18 -32.35
CA GLU A 130 -15.19 8.25 -31.46
C GLU A 130 -14.55 6.86 -31.47
N ILE A 131 -14.27 6.33 -32.66
CA ILE A 131 -13.55 5.06 -32.79
C ILE A 131 -12.16 5.16 -32.16
N ILE A 132 -11.42 6.25 -32.40
CA ILE A 132 -10.06 6.42 -31.84
C ILE A 132 -10.09 6.42 -30.32
N TRP A 133 -10.94 7.23 -29.68
CA TRP A 133 -10.97 7.32 -28.21
C TRP A 133 -11.63 6.11 -27.53
N THR A 134 -12.25 5.21 -28.28
CA THR A 134 -12.81 3.96 -27.73
C THR A 134 -11.82 2.82 -27.90
N VAL A 135 -11.26 2.66 -29.10
CA VAL A 135 -10.33 1.56 -29.40
C VAL A 135 -8.99 1.76 -28.71
N VAL A 136 -8.42 2.97 -28.73
CA VAL A 136 -7.08 3.21 -28.14
C VAL A 136 -7.07 2.92 -26.63
N PRO A 137 -7.98 3.47 -25.80
CA PRO A 137 -8.03 3.11 -24.38
C PRO A 137 -8.36 1.64 -24.16
N GLY A 138 -9.22 1.04 -24.98
CA GLY A 138 -9.54 -0.39 -24.89
C GLY A 138 -8.32 -1.28 -25.08
N VAL A 139 -7.49 -1.02 -26.09
CA VAL A 139 -6.25 -1.77 -26.37
C VAL A 139 -5.21 -1.54 -25.26
N VAL A 140 -5.02 -0.29 -24.83
CA VAL A 140 -4.07 0.04 -23.75
C VAL A 140 -4.47 -0.64 -22.45
N LEU A 141 -5.75 -0.56 -22.06
CA LEU A 141 -6.27 -1.21 -20.86
C LEU A 141 -6.13 -2.72 -20.95
N ALA A 142 -6.45 -3.34 -22.10
CA ALA A 142 -6.27 -4.77 -22.29
C ALA A 142 -4.81 -5.19 -22.06
N GLY A 143 -3.85 -4.44 -22.59
CA GLY A 143 -2.41 -4.69 -22.35
C GLY A 143 -2.02 -4.62 -20.88
N LEU A 144 -2.47 -3.58 -20.16
CA LEU A 144 -2.20 -3.42 -18.73
C LEU A 144 -2.88 -4.50 -17.86
N VAL A 145 -4.09 -4.91 -18.22
CA VAL A 145 -4.81 -5.97 -17.50
C VAL A 145 -4.13 -7.32 -17.70
N ILE A 146 -3.70 -7.64 -18.93
CA ILE A 146 -3.00 -8.91 -19.20
C ILE A 146 -1.66 -8.95 -18.45
N SER A 147 -0.87 -7.88 -18.49
CA SER A 147 0.41 -7.85 -17.75
C SER A 147 0.21 -7.93 -16.24
N GLY A 148 -0.78 -7.22 -15.69
CA GLY A 148 -1.12 -7.27 -14.28
C GLY A 148 -1.61 -8.66 -13.84
N TRP A 149 -2.43 -9.31 -14.68
CA TRP A 149 -2.90 -10.67 -14.41
C TRP A 149 -1.77 -11.70 -14.41
N MET A 150 -0.83 -11.64 -15.36
CA MET A 150 0.35 -12.51 -15.39
C MET A 150 1.18 -12.36 -14.11
N ALA A 151 1.50 -11.13 -13.73
CA ALA A 151 2.26 -10.88 -12.51
C ALA A 151 1.51 -11.34 -11.24
N TRP A 152 0.20 -11.10 -11.17
CA TRP A 152 -0.62 -11.57 -10.06
C TRP A 152 -0.63 -13.10 -9.97
N SER A 153 -0.74 -13.79 -11.11
CA SER A 153 -0.70 -15.25 -11.17
C SER A 153 0.63 -15.81 -10.66
N ASP A 154 1.75 -15.19 -11.02
CA ASP A 154 3.08 -15.61 -10.59
C ASP A 154 3.29 -15.36 -9.08
N ILE A 155 2.93 -14.17 -8.58
CA ILE A 155 3.06 -13.78 -7.17
C ILE A 155 2.19 -14.64 -6.26
N THR A 156 1.01 -15.07 -6.73
CA THR A 156 0.06 -15.88 -5.94
C THR A 156 0.20 -17.39 -6.17
N ALA A 157 1.16 -17.81 -7.00
CA ALA A 157 1.50 -19.21 -7.20
C ALA A 157 1.93 -19.88 -5.88
N PRO A 158 1.91 -21.23 -5.80
CA PRO A 158 2.50 -21.94 -4.68
C PRO A 158 3.97 -21.54 -4.46
N ALA A 159 4.38 -21.43 -3.20
CA ALA A 159 5.77 -21.15 -2.86
C ALA A 159 6.69 -22.28 -3.36
N PRO A 160 7.95 -21.99 -3.72
CA PRO A 160 8.94 -23.02 -4.00
C PRO A 160 9.09 -24.00 -2.82
N GLU A 161 9.38 -25.27 -3.09
CA GLU A 161 9.50 -26.31 -2.03
C GLU A 161 10.54 -25.98 -0.96
N LYS A 162 11.61 -25.28 -1.35
CA LYS A 162 12.69 -24.84 -0.45
C LYS A 162 12.38 -23.56 0.35
N ALA A 163 11.12 -23.10 0.36
CA ALA A 163 10.76 -21.87 1.05
C ALA A 163 10.74 -22.06 2.57
N HIS A 164 11.36 -21.15 3.31
CA HIS A 164 11.31 -21.16 4.78
C HIS A 164 9.90 -20.86 5.25
N VAL A 165 9.28 -21.80 5.96
CA VAL A 165 7.88 -21.71 6.39
C VAL A 165 7.79 -21.03 7.74
N ILE A 166 7.08 -19.90 7.76
CA ILE A 166 6.90 -19.07 8.96
C ILE A 166 5.43 -18.72 9.09
N GLU A 167 4.86 -18.95 10.27
CA GLU A 167 3.53 -18.51 10.63
C GLU A 167 3.55 -17.10 11.21
N ILE A 168 2.70 -16.22 10.66
CA ILE A 168 2.42 -14.89 11.22
C ILE A 168 0.97 -14.87 11.68
N MET A 169 0.75 -14.77 12.99
CA MET A 169 -0.57 -14.68 13.59
C MET A 169 -0.87 -13.27 14.10
N GLY A 170 -1.92 -12.64 13.58
CA GLY A 170 -2.43 -11.37 14.09
C GLY A 170 -3.37 -11.54 15.29
N TYR A 171 -3.21 -10.72 16.32
CA TYR A 171 -4.17 -10.55 17.40
C TYR A 171 -4.15 -9.11 17.93
N GLN A 172 -5.19 -8.67 18.63
CA GLN A 172 -5.25 -7.33 19.22
C GLN A 172 -4.26 -7.21 20.41
N PHE A 173 -3.19 -6.42 20.36
CA PHE A 173 -2.64 -5.66 19.22
C PHE A 173 -1.15 -5.97 19.06
N ALA A 174 -0.82 -7.15 18.55
CA ALA A 174 0.52 -7.60 18.26
C ALA A 174 0.52 -8.77 17.26
N TRP A 175 1.69 -9.01 16.66
CA TRP A 175 1.92 -10.17 15.82
C TRP A 175 2.66 -11.23 16.62
N ASP A 176 2.20 -12.47 16.55
CA ASP A 176 2.90 -13.64 17.06
C ASP A 176 3.52 -14.39 15.88
N VAL A 177 4.72 -14.95 16.09
CA VAL A 177 5.53 -15.57 15.03
C VAL A 177 5.94 -16.96 15.48
N ARG A 178 5.69 -17.95 14.63
CA ARG A 178 6.09 -19.34 14.82
C ARG A 178 6.85 -19.82 13.58
N TYR A 179 7.98 -20.48 13.78
CA TYR A 179 8.79 -21.08 12.73
C TYR A 179 8.59 -22.59 12.72
N ALA A 180 8.65 -23.18 11.52
CA ALA A 180 8.48 -24.60 11.24
C ALA A 180 9.72 -25.46 11.57
N GLY A 181 10.62 -24.98 12.42
CA GLY A 181 11.79 -25.77 12.83
C GLY A 181 12.74 -26.22 11.71
N LYS A 182 13.34 -27.40 11.90
CA LYS A 182 14.31 -28.04 11.01
C LYS A 182 13.62 -28.85 9.91
N ASP A 183 12.44 -29.41 10.19
CA ASP A 183 11.66 -30.17 9.20
C ASP A 183 10.95 -29.26 8.18
N ASN A 184 10.85 -27.96 8.49
CA ASN A 184 10.23 -26.92 7.68
C ASN A 184 8.72 -27.17 7.42
N VAL A 185 8.06 -27.91 8.32
CA VAL A 185 6.64 -28.20 8.31
C VAL A 185 6.01 -27.74 9.62
N LEU A 186 5.11 -26.76 9.55
CA LEU A 186 4.39 -26.31 10.76
C LEU A 186 3.47 -27.41 11.27
N GLY A 187 3.52 -27.64 12.58
CA GLY A 187 2.54 -28.46 13.27
C GLY A 187 1.11 -27.92 13.19
N ASP A 188 0.15 -28.83 13.29
CA ASP A 188 -1.27 -28.51 13.38
C ASP A 188 -1.59 -27.58 14.56
N TYR A 189 -2.73 -26.91 14.47
CA TYR A 189 -3.18 -25.95 15.47
C TYR A 189 -4.69 -26.02 15.68
N ASP A 190 -5.12 -25.64 16.88
CA ASP A 190 -6.51 -25.51 17.26
C ASP A 190 -6.68 -24.32 18.20
N TYR A 191 -7.60 -23.42 17.86
CA TYR A 191 -7.89 -22.24 18.67
C TYR A 191 -8.30 -22.60 20.11
N ARG A 192 -8.87 -23.78 20.34
CA ARG A 192 -9.26 -24.29 21.66
C ARG A 192 -8.07 -24.60 22.57
N LEU A 193 -6.89 -24.83 21.98
CA LEU A 193 -5.64 -25.08 22.70
C LEU A 193 -4.91 -23.78 23.11
N THR A 194 -5.46 -22.63 22.72
CA THR A 194 -4.89 -21.33 23.07
C THR A 194 -4.86 -21.13 24.59
N SER A 195 -3.67 -20.87 25.13
CA SER A 195 -3.46 -20.59 26.56
C SER A 195 -2.34 -19.58 26.75
N ALA A 196 -2.08 -19.16 27.99
CA ALA A 196 -0.97 -18.26 28.30
C ALA A 196 0.40 -18.85 27.92
N GLN A 197 0.53 -20.17 27.87
CA GLN A 197 1.76 -20.89 27.51
C GLN A 197 1.77 -21.37 26.04
N ASN A 198 0.63 -21.28 25.35
CA ASN A 198 0.45 -21.70 23.96
C ASN A 198 -0.38 -20.63 23.23
N SER A 199 0.21 -19.46 22.98
CA SER A 199 -0.52 -18.33 22.38
C SER A 199 -1.01 -18.63 20.97
N HIS A 200 -0.29 -19.50 20.26
CA HIS A 200 -0.59 -19.96 18.91
C HIS A 200 -1.66 -21.04 18.85
N GLY A 201 -1.98 -21.72 19.97
CA GLY A 201 -2.88 -22.88 19.95
C GLY A 201 -2.29 -24.06 19.17
N VAL A 202 -0.98 -24.25 19.21
CA VAL A 202 -0.29 -25.39 18.57
C VAL A 202 -0.78 -26.69 19.19
N ASP A 203 -1.03 -27.70 18.36
CA ASP A 203 -1.29 -29.07 18.80
C ASP A 203 0.02 -29.82 18.98
N PHE A 204 0.50 -29.89 20.22
CA PHE A 204 1.75 -30.58 20.55
C PHE A 204 1.69 -32.11 20.42
N SER A 205 0.53 -32.68 20.12
CA SER A 205 0.41 -34.11 19.77
C SER A 205 0.80 -34.41 18.33
N ASP A 206 0.82 -33.39 17.45
CA ASP A 206 1.34 -33.52 16.10
C ASP A 206 2.88 -33.58 16.11
N LYS A 207 3.44 -34.53 15.36
CA LYS A 207 4.89 -34.75 15.26
C LYS A 207 5.62 -33.58 14.60
N ASN A 208 4.95 -32.84 13.71
CA ASN A 208 5.55 -31.66 13.06
C ASN A 208 5.56 -30.43 14.00
N SER A 209 4.96 -30.51 15.19
CA SER A 209 4.95 -29.39 16.14
C SER A 209 6.16 -29.36 17.08
N ILE A 210 7.04 -30.36 16.97
CA ILE A 210 8.05 -30.66 18.01
C ILE A 210 9.27 -29.74 17.92
N ASP A 211 9.68 -29.38 16.71
CA ASP A 211 10.70 -28.36 16.43
C ASP A 211 10.11 -26.96 16.21
N ASP A 212 8.79 -26.81 16.20
CA ASP A 212 8.17 -25.49 16.10
C ASP A 212 8.66 -24.60 17.25
N PHE A 213 9.06 -23.36 16.92
CA PHE A 213 9.54 -22.41 17.91
C PHE A 213 8.95 -21.01 17.71
N PRO A 214 8.71 -20.27 18.81
CA PRO A 214 8.31 -18.87 18.73
C PRO A 214 9.51 -17.96 18.49
N SER A 215 9.29 -16.79 17.89
CA SER A 215 10.32 -15.76 17.83
C SER A 215 9.79 -14.34 18.10
N PRO A 216 10.50 -13.50 18.87
CA PRO A 216 10.09 -12.11 19.07
C PRO A 216 10.29 -11.24 17.81
N VAL A 217 11.18 -11.65 16.90
CA VAL A 217 11.56 -10.94 15.66
C VAL A 217 11.40 -11.90 14.49
N VAL A 218 11.03 -11.40 13.31
CA VAL A 218 10.99 -12.21 12.09
C VAL A 218 12.37 -12.18 11.44
N VAL A 219 13.22 -13.18 11.72
CA VAL A 219 14.51 -13.34 11.05
C VAL A 219 14.33 -14.15 9.76
N ILE A 220 14.83 -13.66 8.63
CA ILE A 220 14.72 -14.32 7.32
C ILE A 220 16.01 -14.21 6.50
N PRO A 221 16.34 -15.22 5.67
CA PRO A 221 17.54 -15.21 4.84
C PRO A 221 17.34 -14.41 3.54
N LYS A 222 18.32 -13.57 3.20
CA LYS A 222 18.44 -12.91 1.89
C LYS A 222 18.61 -13.95 0.77
N GLY A 223 17.93 -13.74 -0.35
CA GLY A 223 18.08 -14.52 -1.58
C GLY A 223 17.42 -15.90 -1.55
N GLU A 224 16.73 -16.26 -0.47
CA GLU A 224 16.03 -17.53 -0.32
C GLU A 224 14.53 -17.29 -0.18
N PRO A 225 13.67 -18.15 -0.75
CA PRO A 225 12.23 -17.96 -0.67
C PRO A 225 11.75 -18.14 0.77
N VAL A 226 10.80 -17.29 1.17
CA VAL A 226 10.14 -17.33 2.47
C VAL A 226 8.64 -17.45 2.22
N LEU A 227 7.98 -18.36 2.92
CA LEU A 227 6.53 -18.53 2.88
C LEU A 227 5.93 -18.10 4.22
N PHE A 228 5.19 -17.00 4.21
CA PHE A 228 4.35 -16.62 5.32
C PHE A 228 3.01 -17.35 5.23
N LYS A 229 2.72 -18.21 6.21
CA LYS A 229 1.37 -18.70 6.50
C LYS A 229 0.73 -17.72 7.47
N ILE A 230 -0.36 -17.08 7.05
CA ILE A 230 -0.91 -15.93 7.74
C ILE A 230 -2.27 -16.30 8.29
N ARG A 231 -2.50 -15.99 9.57
CA ARG A 231 -3.80 -16.20 10.22
C ARG A 231 -4.07 -15.12 11.26
N ALA A 232 -5.30 -15.08 11.75
CA ALA A 232 -5.67 -14.20 12.86
C ALA A 232 -6.40 -14.99 13.96
N ARG A 233 -6.19 -14.56 15.20
CA ARG A 233 -6.81 -15.17 16.38
C ARG A 233 -8.18 -14.59 16.70
N ASP A 234 -8.37 -13.30 16.46
CA ASP A 234 -9.54 -12.55 16.93
C ASP A 234 -10.32 -11.88 15.79
N VAL A 235 -9.84 -10.76 15.27
CA VAL A 235 -10.47 -9.95 14.22
C VAL A 235 -9.63 -9.98 12.94
N LEU A 236 -10.12 -9.33 11.89
CA LEU A 236 -9.31 -9.10 10.69
C LEU A 236 -8.10 -8.23 11.04
N HIS A 237 -6.93 -8.67 10.58
CA HIS A 237 -5.72 -7.86 10.48
C HIS A 237 -5.20 -7.95 9.05
N SER A 238 -4.13 -7.24 8.71
CA SER A 238 -3.48 -7.38 7.41
C SER A 238 -1.98 -7.22 7.54
N VAL A 239 -1.25 -8.28 7.20
CA VAL A 239 0.22 -8.32 7.24
C VAL A 239 0.72 -7.48 6.09
N PHE A 240 1.40 -6.38 6.40
CA PHE A 240 1.99 -5.50 5.40
C PHE A 240 3.47 -5.26 5.68
N ALA A 241 4.33 -5.69 4.76
CA ALA A 241 5.76 -5.41 4.77
C ALA A 241 6.10 -4.49 3.58
N PRO A 242 6.16 -3.16 3.77
CA PRO A 242 6.17 -2.19 2.68
C PRO A 242 7.37 -2.35 1.74
N HIS A 243 8.58 -2.54 2.28
CA HIS A 243 9.80 -2.71 1.49
C HIS A 243 9.80 -3.98 0.64
N MET A 244 8.96 -4.95 1.01
CA MET A 244 8.81 -6.22 0.27
C MET A 244 7.64 -6.18 -0.71
N ARG A 245 6.85 -5.10 -0.72
CA ARG A 245 5.55 -4.97 -1.43
C ARG A 245 4.60 -6.13 -1.14
N LEU A 246 4.70 -6.66 0.08
CA LEU A 246 3.87 -7.75 0.55
C LEU A 246 2.69 -7.17 1.32
N LYS A 247 1.47 -7.53 0.91
CA LYS A 247 0.24 -7.31 1.66
C LYS A 247 -0.66 -8.54 1.55
N MET A 248 -1.08 -9.08 2.68
CA MET A 248 -2.06 -10.17 2.71
C MET A 248 -2.85 -10.13 4.02
N ASP A 249 -4.16 -10.32 3.92
CA ASP A 249 -5.05 -10.24 5.07
C ASP A 249 -4.91 -11.47 5.97
N ALA A 250 -4.90 -11.21 7.27
CA ALA A 250 -4.97 -12.23 8.31
C ALA A 250 -6.42 -12.38 8.74
N VAL A 251 -7.05 -13.46 8.28
CA VAL A 251 -8.49 -13.67 8.43
C VAL A 251 -8.77 -14.77 9.45
N PRO A 252 -9.57 -14.50 10.51
CA PRO A 252 -9.98 -15.53 11.45
C PRO A 252 -10.73 -16.67 10.74
N GLY A 253 -10.25 -17.90 10.91
CA GLY A 253 -10.87 -19.08 10.30
C GLY A 253 -10.58 -19.29 8.80
N MET A 254 -9.88 -18.37 8.14
CA MET A 254 -9.47 -18.52 6.73
C MET A 254 -7.97 -18.19 6.59
N PRO A 255 -7.09 -19.17 6.85
CA PRO A 255 -5.66 -18.96 6.69
C PRO A 255 -5.31 -18.54 5.26
N THR A 256 -4.48 -17.53 5.14
CA THR A 256 -3.96 -17.03 3.88
C THR A 256 -2.46 -17.31 3.81
N ARG A 257 -1.85 -17.01 2.66
CA ARG A 257 -0.43 -17.19 2.48
C ARG A 257 0.14 -16.15 1.54
N PHE A 258 1.41 -15.83 1.73
CA PHE A 258 2.17 -15.03 0.78
C PHE A 258 3.63 -15.47 0.82
N TRP A 259 4.24 -15.65 -0.35
CA TRP A 259 5.67 -15.96 -0.43
C TRP A 259 6.40 -14.85 -1.18
N PHE A 260 7.68 -14.70 -0.88
CA PHE A 260 8.56 -13.73 -1.53
C PHE A 260 10.02 -14.12 -1.30
N VAL A 261 10.91 -13.46 -2.04
CA VAL A 261 12.36 -13.60 -1.88
C VAL A 261 12.92 -12.22 -1.50
N PRO A 262 13.44 -12.02 -0.28
CA PRO A 262 14.08 -10.77 0.11
C PRO A 262 15.44 -10.62 -0.58
N THR A 263 15.79 -9.42 -1.03
CA THR A 263 16.99 -9.18 -1.86
C THR A 263 18.05 -8.34 -1.17
N LYS A 264 17.72 -7.68 -0.06
CA LYS A 264 18.64 -6.84 0.72
C LYS A 264 18.54 -7.19 2.20
N THR A 265 19.69 -7.37 2.83
CA THR A 265 19.78 -7.52 4.28
C THR A 265 19.36 -6.23 4.98
N THR A 266 18.98 -6.33 6.25
CA THR A 266 18.73 -5.14 7.09
C THR A 266 19.98 -4.25 7.18
N ALA A 267 21.18 -4.84 7.20
CA ALA A 267 22.44 -4.11 7.22
C ALA A 267 22.67 -3.32 5.92
N GLU A 268 22.49 -3.96 4.75
CA GLU A 268 22.61 -3.30 3.45
C GLU A 268 21.61 -2.15 3.32
N MET A 269 20.37 -2.32 3.79
CA MET A 269 19.36 -1.26 3.73
C MET A 269 19.65 -0.11 4.69
N ARG A 270 20.20 -0.38 5.89
CA ARG A 270 20.67 0.67 6.81
C ARG A 270 21.77 1.52 6.17
N GLU A 271 22.69 0.89 5.45
CA GLU A 271 23.76 1.58 4.71
C GLU A 271 23.20 2.41 3.55
N GLU A 272 22.33 1.82 2.71
CA GLU A 272 21.68 2.50 1.58
C GLU A 272 20.90 3.74 2.01
N LEU A 273 20.19 3.66 3.13
CA LEU A 273 19.39 4.75 3.67
C LEU A 273 20.19 5.74 4.54
N GLY A 274 21.44 5.41 4.89
CA GLY A 274 22.20 6.16 5.89
C GLY A 274 21.51 6.24 7.26
N ASN A 275 20.69 5.23 7.59
CA ASN A 275 19.88 5.19 8.81
C ASN A 275 20.19 3.92 9.61
N PRO A 276 21.06 3.99 10.64
CA PRO A 276 21.45 2.81 11.44
C PRO A 276 20.30 2.21 12.27
N GLU A 277 19.27 3.00 12.57
CA GLU A 277 18.10 2.57 13.35
C GLU A 277 17.02 1.92 12.48
N PHE A 278 17.25 1.85 11.15
CA PHE A 278 16.29 1.26 10.23
C PHE A 278 16.05 -0.22 10.57
N ASN A 279 14.80 -0.62 10.54
CA ASN A 279 14.37 -2.00 10.55
C ASN A 279 13.30 -2.19 9.48
N TYR A 280 13.29 -3.35 8.84
CA TYR A 280 12.09 -3.76 8.14
C TYR A 280 11.00 -4.04 9.16
N GLU A 281 9.76 -3.74 8.81
CA GLU A 281 8.63 -3.89 9.72
C GLU A 281 7.45 -4.55 9.00
N ILE A 282 6.73 -5.39 9.73
CA ILE A 282 5.34 -5.73 9.45
C ILE A 282 4.48 -4.71 10.20
N ALA A 283 3.60 -4.03 9.48
CA ALA A 283 2.56 -3.19 10.03
C ALA A 283 1.18 -3.82 9.78
N CYS A 284 0.20 -3.48 10.62
CA CYS A 284 -1.20 -3.81 10.36
C CYS A 284 -1.81 -2.79 9.39
N THR A 285 -2.50 -3.27 8.35
CA THR A 285 -3.20 -2.40 7.37
C THR A 285 -4.67 -2.73 7.17
N GLU A 286 -5.28 -3.39 8.16
CA GLU A 286 -6.74 -3.55 8.29
C GLU A 286 -7.16 -3.06 9.67
N ILE A 287 -8.23 -2.27 9.77
CA ILE A 287 -8.59 -1.60 11.02
C ILE A 287 -9.07 -2.66 12.03
N CYS A 288 -8.20 -2.97 12.99
CA CYS A 288 -8.44 -4.02 13.97
C CYS A 288 -8.77 -3.50 15.38
N GLY A 289 -8.98 -2.18 15.56
CA GLY A 289 -9.37 -1.58 16.84
C GLY A 289 -8.40 -0.50 17.37
N ARG A 290 -8.48 -0.16 18.66
CA ARG A 290 -7.81 1.01 19.25
C ARG A 290 -6.28 1.00 19.14
N GLY A 291 -5.65 -0.16 19.16
CA GLY A 291 -4.19 -0.31 19.05
C GLY A 291 -3.69 -0.56 17.63
N HIS A 292 -4.54 -0.41 16.61
CA HIS A 292 -4.23 -0.74 15.21
C HIS A 292 -2.90 -0.14 14.71
N ASN A 293 -2.61 1.12 15.03
CA ASN A 293 -1.41 1.82 14.58
C ASN A 293 -0.10 1.37 15.27
N GLY A 294 -0.19 0.73 16.45
CA GLY A 294 0.96 0.34 17.28
C GLY A 294 1.39 -1.11 17.07
N MET A 295 0.64 -1.88 16.30
CA MET A 295 0.85 -3.30 16.07
C MET A 295 1.91 -3.53 14.98
N ARG A 296 3.17 -3.41 15.38
CA ARG A 296 4.35 -3.61 14.51
C ARG A 296 5.15 -4.82 14.92
N LYS A 297 5.84 -5.44 13.96
CA LYS A 297 6.81 -6.51 14.20
C LYS A 297 8.04 -6.27 13.34
N VAL A 298 9.23 -6.37 13.94
CA VAL A 298 10.49 -6.20 13.22
C VAL A 298 10.76 -7.43 12.36
N ILE A 299 11.20 -7.19 11.13
CA ILE A 299 11.82 -8.18 10.25
C ILE A 299 13.32 -7.88 10.19
N GLU A 300 14.13 -8.91 10.42
CA GLU A 300 15.56 -8.88 10.23
C GLU A 300 15.95 -9.78 9.05
N VAL A 301 16.38 -9.15 7.95
CA VAL A 301 16.90 -9.90 6.81
C VAL A 301 18.40 -10.06 7.00
N VAL A 302 18.88 -11.30 7.05
CA VAL A 302 20.28 -11.64 7.30
C VAL A 302 20.87 -12.45 6.15
N GLU A 303 22.19 -12.57 6.12
CA GLU A 303 22.85 -13.48 5.17
C GLU A 303 22.50 -14.95 5.49
N PRO A 304 22.37 -15.84 4.49
CA PRO A 304 21.96 -17.23 4.69
C PRO A 304 22.75 -17.99 5.76
N ALA A 305 24.07 -17.80 5.82
CA ALA A 305 24.91 -18.45 6.84
C ALA A 305 24.56 -17.97 8.27
N ALA A 306 24.23 -16.70 8.44
CA ALA A 306 23.81 -16.14 9.72
C ALA A 306 22.42 -16.64 10.10
N TYR A 307 21.51 -16.78 9.13
CA TYR A 307 20.18 -17.37 9.35
C TYR A 307 20.29 -18.81 9.84
N GLN A 308 21.10 -19.66 9.18
CA GLN A 308 21.27 -21.05 9.59
C GLN A 308 21.87 -21.18 11.00
N LYS A 309 22.85 -20.33 11.32
CA LYS A 309 23.39 -20.25 12.68
C LYS A 309 22.30 -19.88 13.68
N TRP A 310 21.57 -18.79 13.40
CA TRP A 310 20.48 -18.32 14.25
C TRP A 310 19.42 -19.42 14.46
N LEU A 311 19.00 -20.10 13.40
CA LEU A 311 18.02 -21.17 13.43
C LEU A 311 18.47 -22.32 14.35
N SER A 312 19.74 -22.70 14.29
CA SER A 312 20.29 -23.78 15.12
C SER A 312 20.37 -23.46 16.62
N GLU A 313 20.30 -22.17 16.98
CA GLU A 313 20.34 -21.70 18.37
C GLU A 313 18.92 -21.60 18.98
N GLN A 314 17.87 -21.75 18.17
CA GLN A 314 16.49 -21.64 18.63
C GLN A 314 16.06 -22.89 19.40
N LYS A 315 15.19 -22.68 20.38
CA LYS A 315 14.59 -23.74 21.18
C LYS A 315 13.10 -23.85 20.87
N SER A 316 12.60 -25.06 20.70
CA SER A 316 11.18 -25.31 20.42
C SER A 316 10.27 -24.87 21.57
N PHE A 317 8.96 -24.79 21.31
CA PHE A 317 7.97 -24.52 22.37
C PHE A 317 8.10 -25.49 23.55
N ILE A 318 8.30 -26.78 23.26
CA ILE A 318 8.44 -27.83 24.28
C ILE A 318 9.74 -27.68 25.06
N GLN A 319 10.86 -27.39 24.40
CA GLN A 319 12.14 -27.16 25.07
C GLN A 319 12.11 -25.93 25.98
N ASN A 320 11.41 -24.87 25.55
CA ASN A 320 11.22 -23.67 26.36
C ASN A 320 10.23 -23.88 27.51
N ASN A 321 9.26 -24.77 27.36
CA ASN A 321 8.27 -25.10 28.39
C ASN A 321 7.95 -26.60 28.41
N PRO A 322 8.71 -27.40 29.17
CA PRO A 322 8.54 -28.85 29.22
C PRO A 322 7.17 -29.31 29.73
N ALA A 323 6.39 -28.44 30.38
CA ALA A 323 5.02 -28.76 30.78
C ALA A 323 4.09 -29.02 29.58
N LEU A 324 4.41 -28.47 28.40
CA LEU A 324 3.66 -28.70 27.16
C LEU A 324 3.78 -30.15 26.66
N ALA A 325 4.85 -30.85 27.04
CA ALA A 325 5.00 -32.28 26.73
C ALA A 325 4.22 -33.20 27.69
N LYS A 326 3.61 -32.66 28.75
CA LYS A 326 2.94 -33.46 29.78
C LYS A 326 1.62 -34.04 29.24
N GLY A 327 1.65 -35.32 28.88
CA GLY A 327 0.48 -36.05 28.38
C GLY A 327 0.60 -36.49 26.93
N LEU A 328 1.68 -36.09 26.24
CA LEU A 328 1.99 -36.58 24.90
C LEU A 328 2.37 -38.08 24.92
N GLU A 329 2.17 -38.75 23.79
CA GLU A 329 2.61 -40.12 23.57
C GLU A 329 4.14 -40.24 23.72
N SER A 330 4.63 -41.44 24.05
CA SER A 330 6.04 -41.66 24.38
C SER A 330 6.98 -41.41 23.21
N ASP A 331 6.56 -41.76 21.99
CA ASP A 331 7.31 -41.54 20.76
C ASP A 331 7.46 -40.05 20.43
N VAL A 332 6.42 -39.25 20.66
CA VAL A 332 6.45 -37.79 20.50
C VAL A 332 7.36 -37.12 21.53
N LYS A 333 7.35 -37.62 22.78
CA LYS A 333 8.28 -37.14 23.83
C LYS A 333 9.73 -37.44 23.50
N GLU A 334 10.02 -38.64 23.01
CA GLU A 334 11.38 -39.03 22.63
C GLU A 334 11.90 -38.16 21.47
N LEU A 335 11.06 -37.84 20.48
CA LEU A 335 11.40 -36.89 19.42
C LEU A 335 11.72 -35.49 19.96
N ALA A 336 10.96 -35.02 20.95
CA ALA A 336 11.20 -33.72 21.58
C ALA A 336 12.50 -33.65 22.40
N GLU A 337 12.99 -34.79 22.89
CA GLU A 337 14.24 -34.91 23.64
C GLU A 337 15.49 -34.99 22.74
N ILE A 338 15.34 -35.43 21.49
CA ILE A 338 16.45 -35.66 20.54
C ILE A 338 16.81 -34.40 19.73
N GLN A 339 15.89 -33.46 19.57
CA GLN A 339 16.07 -32.25 18.76
C GLN A 339 16.88 -31.15 19.45
#